data_AF-A0A4Q7QHY9-F1
#
_entry.id   AF-A0A4Q7QHY9-F1
#
_cell.length_a   1.000
_cell.length_b   1.000
_cell.length_c   1.000
_cell.angle_alpha   90.00
_cell.angle_beta   90.00
_cell.angle_gamma   90.00
#
_symmetry.space_group_name_H-M   'P 1'
#
loop_
_entity.id
_entity.type
_entity.pdbx_description
1 polymer ?
#
loop_
_entity_poly.entity_id
_entity_poly.type
_entity_poly.pdbx_seq_one_letter_code
_entity_poly.pdbx_strand_id
1 'polypeptide(L)'
;MRKIAMSVVGIAAAVIGTGAALAPTANAATTGTTASCPSGAVCLREPNGSILSKNIWYSYGAHNLSNVTGTKVLINSQTGGAGFAICKGYNGTNCYPVQRYTGAYLPYDFTPINSIVLVK
;
A
#
# COMPACT_ATOMS: atom_id res chain seq x y z
N MET A 1 36.35 47.09 51.46
CA MET A 1 34.88 47.03 51.31
C MET A 1 34.54 46.66 49.88
N ARG A 2 33.91 45.50 49.68
CA ARG A 2 32.77 45.22 48.77
C ARG A 2 32.73 43.71 48.51
N LYS A 3 31.80 43.08 49.21
CA LYS A 3 31.30 41.72 48.96
C LYS A 3 30.45 41.78 47.69
N ILE A 4 30.64 40.88 46.74
CA ILE A 4 29.59 40.51 45.78
C ILE A 4 29.69 39.00 45.56
N ALA A 5 28.71 38.30 46.13
CA ALA A 5 28.36 36.93 45.81
C ALA A 5 27.65 36.90 44.45
N MET A 6 27.94 35.92 43.61
CA MET A 6 27.07 35.52 42.52
C MET A 6 27.06 34.00 42.42
N SER A 7 25.93 33.43 42.84
CA SER A 7 25.46 32.09 42.49
C SER A 7 24.91 32.14 41.07
N VAL A 8 25.02 31.05 40.31
CA VAL A 8 23.90 30.42 39.56
C VAL A 8 24.43 29.16 38.86
N VAL A 9 23.72 28.06 39.16
CA VAL A 9 23.79 26.72 38.58
C VAL A 9 23.41 26.78 37.09
N GLY A 10 24.16 26.07 36.24
CA GLY A 10 23.76 25.91 34.85
C GLY A 10 24.58 24.86 34.11
N ILE A 11 24.24 23.58 34.25
CA ILE A 11 24.65 22.52 33.31
C ILE A 11 23.53 21.49 33.18
N ALA A 12 22.95 21.40 31.98
CA ALA A 12 22.67 20.18 31.21
C ALA A 12 21.42 20.36 30.34
N ALA A 13 21.59 20.93 29.14
CA ALA A 13 20.58 20.90 28.10
C ALA A 13 20.86 19.74 27.13
N ALA A 14 19.92 18.79 27.11
CA ALA A 14 19.50 17.90 26.04
C ALA A 14 20.54 17.43 25.00
N VAL A 15 20.91 16.15 25.08
CA VAL A 15 21.49 15.38 23.96
C VAL A 15 20.34 15.07 22.98
N ILE A 16 20.32 15.75 21.84
CA ILE A 16 19.34 15.57 20.77
C ILE A 16 19.83 14.46 19.82
N GLY A 17 18.95 13.48 19.59
CA GLY A 17 18.79 12.85 18.28
C GLY A 17 19.65 11.63 17.98
N THR A 18 19.39 10.51 18.65
CA THR A 18 19.58 9.20 17.98
C THR A 18 18.54 9.10 16.86
N GLY A 19 18.98 9.34 15.63
CA GLY A 19 18.18 9.04 14.44
C GLY A 19 17.85 7.56 14.42
N ALA A 20 16.64 7.22 14.85
CA ALA A 20 16.07 5.90 14.60
C ALA A 20 15.92 5.77 13.09
N ALA A 21 16.88 5.09 12.46
CA ALA A 21 16.70 4.55 11.13
C ALA A 21 15.44 3.67 11.17
N LEU A 22 14.35 4.19 10.63
CA LEU A 22 13.15 3.41 10.32
C LEU A 22 13.56 2.45 9.20
N ALA A 23 14.17 1.34 9.58
CA ALA A 23 14.26 0.18 8.70
C ALA A 23 12.82 -0.18 8.33
N PRO A 24 12.46 -0.28 7.03
CA PRO A 24 11.18 -0.85 6.67
C PRO A 24 11.17 -2.27 7.23
N THR A 25 10.32 -2.50 8.22
CA THR A 25 10.02 -3.86 8.67
C THR A 25 9.43 -4.56 7.46
N ALA A 26 10.23 -5.39 6.81
CA ALA A 26 9.75 -6.39 5.87
C ALA A 26 8.85 -7.32 6.69
N ASN A 27 7.55 -7.02 6.74
CA ASN A 27 6.56 -7.91 7.30
C ASN A 27 6.61 -9.19 6.44
N ALA A 28 7.24 -10.22 6.99
CA ALA A 28 7.15 -11.57 6.49
C ALA A 28 5.68 -11.88 6.22
N ALA A 29 5.38 -12.36 5.01
CA ALA A 29 4.04 -12.68 4.55
C ALA A 29 3.46 -13.82 5.39
N THR A 30 2.83 -13.48 6.52
CA THR A 30 1.79 -14.30 7.11
C THR A 30 0.62 -14.28 6.12
N THR A 31 0.00 -15.43 5.87
CA THR A 31 -1.22 -15.57 5.08
C THR A 31 -2.39 -14.93 5.83
N GLY A 32 -2.35 -13.60 5.95
CA GLY A 32 -3.35 -12.78 6.62
C GLY A 32 -4.42 -12.35 5.62
N THR A 33 -5.66 -12.31 6.10
CA THR A 33 -6.72 -11.54 5.45
C THR A 33 -6.81 -10.19 6.13
N THR A 34 -6.88 -9.11 5.35
CA THR A 34 -7.15 -7.77 5.88
C THR A 34 -8.57 -7.35 5.54
N ALA A 35 -9.18 -6.53 6.40
CA ALA A 35 -10.51 -5.98 6.16
C ALA A 35 -10.48 -4.72 5.27
N SER A 36 -9.35 -4.02 5.25
CA SER A 36 -9.19 -2.72 4.56
C SER A 36 -8.00 -2.75 3.62
N CYS A 37 -8.14 -2.11 2.45
CA CYS A 37 -7.06 -1.97 1.49
C CYS A 37 -6.05 -0.90 1.97
N PRO A 38 -4.77 -1.25 2.19
CA PRO A 38 -3.77 -0.31 2.69
C PRO A 38 -3.56 0.90 1.76
N SER A 39 -3.21 2.05 2.34
CA SER A 39 -2.89 3.26 1.57
C SER A 39 -1.69 3.00 0.66
N GLY A 40 -1.76 3.48 -0.59
CA GLY A 40 -0.73 3.27 -1.60
C GLY A 40 -0.86 1.95 -2.37
N ALA A 41 -1.85 1.11 -2.07
CA ALA A 41 -2.04 -0.18 -2.72
C ALA A 41 -3.25 -0.22 -3.66
N VAL A 42 -3.24 -1.20 -4.56
CA VAL A 42 -4.45 -1.74 -5.19
C VAL A 42 -4.76 -3.07 -4.52
N CYS A 43 -6.03 -3.30 -4.19
CA CYS A 43 -6.45 -4.55 -3.58
C CYS A 43 -7.61 -5.18 -4.33
N LEU A 44 -7.68 -6.51 -4.25
CA LEU A 44 -8.81 -7.29 -4.73
C LEU A 44 -9.53 -7.95 -3.55
N ARG A 45 -10.77 -7.49 -3.32
CA ARG A 45 -11.62 -7.96 -2.24
C ARG A 45 -12.55 -9.06 -2.72
N GLU A 46 -12.63 -10.11 -1.92
CA GLU A 46 -13.52 -11.24 -2.10
C GLU A 46 -14.99 -10.85 -1.81
N PRO A 47 -16.00 -11.59 -2.33
CA PRO A 47 -17.41 -11.31 -2.05
C PRO A 47 -17.78 -11.32 -0.56
N ASN A 48 -17.03 -12.07 0.26
CA ASN A 48 -17.19 -12.11 1.71
C ASN A 48 -16.57 -10.91 2.45
N GLY A 49 -16.04 -9.93 1.71
CA GLY A 49 -15.42 -8.71 2.26
C GLY A 49 -13.95 -8.85 2.65
N SER A 50 -13.37 -10.05 2.58
CA SER A 50 -11.96 -10.27 2.93
C SER A 50 -11.01 -9.87 1.79
N ILE A 51 -9.81 -9.42 2.13
CA ILE A 51 -8.72 -9.18 1.18
C ILE A 51 -7.59 -10.12 1.51
N LEU A 52 -7.28 -11.05 0.60
CA LEU A 52 -6.15 -11.97 0.75
C LEU A 52 -4.82 -11.19 0.61
N SER A 53 -3.80 -11.52 1.39
CA SER A 53 -2.48 -10.87 1.27
C SER A 53 -1.88 -10.94 -0.15
N LYS A 54 -2.14 -12.03 -0.89
CA LYS A 54 -1.70 -12.19 -2.30
C LYS A 54 -2.38 -11.23 -3.28
N ASN A 55 -3.49 -10.63 -2.87
CA ASN A 55 -4.36 -9.75 -3.65
C ASN A 55 -4.14 -8.27 -3.27
N ILE A 56 -2.94 -7.92 -2.79
CA ILE A 56 -2.54 -6.55 -2.43
C ILE A 56 -1.26 -6.24 -3.19
N TRP A 57 -1.30 -5.19 -4.03
CA TRP A 57 -0.18 -4.80 -4.89
C TRP A 57 0.23 -3.36 -4.60
N TYR A 58 1.53 -3.13 -4.46
CA TYR A 58 2.12 -1.82 -4.16
C TYR A 58 3.04 -1.30 -5.26
N SER A 59 3.76 -2.20 -5.95
CA SER A 59 4.71 -1.82 -6.98
C SER A 59 4.04 -1.58 -8.32
N TYR A 60 4.50 -0.58 -9.05
CA TYR A 60 4.11 -0.35 -10.44
C TYR A 60 4.61 -1.49 -11.34
N GLY A 61 3.91 -1.69 -12.46
CA GLY A 61 4.14 -2.79 -13.38
C GLY A 61 3.08 -3.88 -13.29
N ALA A 62 3.29 -4.96 -14.05
CA ALA A 62 2.33 -6.05 -14.19
C ALA A 62 2.47 -7.09 -13.07
N HIS A 63 1.33 -7.53 -12.55
CA HIS A 63 1.18 -8.57 -11.54
C HIS A 63 0.29 -9.67 -12.09
N ASN A 64 0.84 -10.87 -12.26
CA ASN A 64 0.07 -12.01 -12.73
C ASN A 64 -0.84 -12.55 -11.62
N LEU A 65 -2.07 -12.84 -11.99
CA LEU A 65 -3.04 -13.44 -11.11
C LEU A 65 -2.93 -14.96 -11.20
N SER A 66 -3.06 -15.61 -10.04
CA SER A 66 -3.11 -17.07 -9.95
C SER A 66 -4.27 -17.48 -9.04
N ASN A 67 -5.14 -18.33 -9.58
CA ASN A 67 -6.35 -18.80 -8.88
C ASN A 67 -7.22 -17.65 -8.36
N VAL A 68 -7.44 -16.63 -9.21
CA VAL A 68 -8.36 -15.53 -8.96
C VAL A 68 -9.52 -15.68 -9.94
N THR A 69 -10.67 -16.13 -9.44
CA THR A 69 -11.85 -16.40 -10.27
C THR A 69 -13.11 -15.86 -9.64
N GLY A 70 -14.14 -15.69 -10.46
CA GLY A 70 -15.45 -15.16 -10.08
C GLY A 70 -15.45 -13.67 -9.80
N THR A 71 -16.56 -13.20 -9.24
CA THR A 71 -16.76 -11.78 -8.96
C THR A 71 -15.85 -11.30 -7.82
N LYS A 72 -15.20 -10.16 -8.02
CA LYS A 72 -14.34 -9.49 -7.06
C LYS A 72 -14.60 -7.98 -7.07
N VAL A 73 -14.21 -7.32 -6.00
CA VAL A 73 -14.24 -5.84 -5.91
C VAL A 73 -12.82 -5.32 -5.90
N LEU A 74 -12.46 -4.54 -6.91
CA LEU A 74 -11.22 -3.78 -6.94
C LEU A 74 -11.31 -2.57 -6.02
N ILE A 75 -10.21 -2.29 -5.33
CA ILE A 75 -10.06 -1.10 -4.49
C ILE A 75 -8.76 -0.43 -4.87
N ASN A 76 -8.82 0.82 -5.32
CA ASN A 76 -7.64 1.64 -5.53
C ASN A 76 -7.45 2.58 -4.34
N SER A 77 -6.49 2.28 -3.47
CA SER A 77 -6.10 3.13 -2.34
C SER A 77 -4.82 3.92 -2.65
N GLN A 78 -4.41 4.01 -3.92
CA GLN A 78 -3.23 4.76 -4.34
C GLN A 78 -3.49 6.27 -4.35
N THR A 79 -2.41 7.07 -4.35
CA THR A 79 -2.47 8.55 -4.36
C THR A 79 -1.56 9.17 -5.44
N GLY A 80 -1.75 10.46 -5.70
CA GLY A 80 -0.86 11.22 -6.59
C GLY A 80 -0.91 10.76 -8.04
N GLY A 81 -2.13 10.64 -8.60
CA GLY A 81 -2.37 10.32 -10.02
C GLY A 81 -2.19 8.85 -10.42
N ALA A 82 -1.81 8.00 -9.46
CA ALA A 82 -1.64 6.57 -9.69
C ALA A 82 -2.97 5.86 -9.99
N GLY A 83 -2.87 4.75 -10.71
CA GLY A 83 -4.02 3.95 -11.07
C GLY A 83 -3.62 2.54 -11.48
N PHE A 84 -4.57 1.84 -12.06
CA PHE A 84 -4.38 0.45 -12.49
C PHE A 84 -5.13 0.14 -13.78
N ALA A 85 -4.72 -0.93 -14.45
CA ALA A 85 -5.47 -1.58 -15.51
C ALA A 85 -5.60 -3.07 -15.22
N ILE A 86 -6.75 -3.65 -15.55
CA ILE A 86 -6.92 -5.11 -15.55
C ILE A 86 -6.70 -5.64 -16.96
N CYS A 87 -6.13 -6.83 -17.07
CA CYS A 87 -5.66 -7.35 -18.34
C CYS A 87 -6.06 -8.82 -18.52
N LYS A 88 -6.54 -9.15 -19.72
CA LYS A 88 -6.93 -10.52 -20.07
C LYS A 88 -5.73 -11.41 -20.34
N GLY A 89 -4.57 -10.85 -20.67
CA GLY A 89 -3.34 -11.61 -20.82
C GLY A 89 -2.44 -11.51 -19.59
N TYR A 90 -1.42 -12.36 -19.54
CA TYR A 90 -0.35 -12.28 -18.55
C TYR A 90 0.61 -11.14 -18.87
N ASN A 91 1.37 -10.69 -17.86
CA ASN A 91 2.41 -9.68 -17.97
C ASN A 91 1.92 -8.34 -18.53
N GLY A 92 0.66 -7.96 -18.25
CA GLY A 92 0.11 -6.67 -18.67
C GLY A 92 -0.23 -6.58 -20.15
N THR A 93 -0.71 -7.68 -20.74
CA THR A 93 -1.12 -7.73 -22.16
C THR A 93 -2.64 -7.76 -22.30
N ASN A 94 -3.17 -7.17 -23.37
CA ASN A 94 -4.62 -7.08 -23.63
C ASN A 94 -5.40 -6.44 -22.44
N CYS A 95 -5.02 -5.20 -22.11
CA CYS A 95 -5.52 -4.48 -20.96
C CYS A 95 -6.72 -3.59 -21.30
N TYR A 96 -7.62 -3.47 -20.33
CA TYR A 96 -8.63 -2.42 -20.33
C TYR A 96 -7.99 -1.05 -20.05
N PRO A 97 -8.71 0.06 -20.30
CA PRO A 97 -8.21 1.41 -20.00
C PRO A 97 -7.83 1.59 -18.53
N VAL A 98 -6.79 2.38 -18.28
CA VAL A 98 -6.32 2.71 -16.94
C VAL A 98 -7.41 3.44 -16.15
N GLN A 99 -7.69 2.94 -14.95
CA GLN A 99 -8.59 3.53 -13.98
C GLN A 99 -7.79 4.25 -12.89
N ARG A 100 -8.14 5.51 -12.62
CA ARG A 100 -7.45 6.37 -11.63
C ARG A 100 -8.34 6.82 -10.48
N TYR A 101 -9.62 6.47 -10.49
CA TYR A 101 -10.51 6.75 -9.37
C TYR A 101 -10.00 6.03 -8.12
N THR A 102 -10.02 6.72 -6.99
CA THR A 102 -9.63 6.18 -5.68
C THR A 102 -10.87 5.69 -4.95
N GLY A 103 -10.83 4.46 -4.43
CA GLY A 103 -11.93 3.82 -3.74
C GLY A 103 -12.29 2.47 -4.32
N ALA A 104 -13.43 1.94 -3.87
CA ALA A 104 -13.97 0.66 -4.35
C ALA A 104 -14.69 0.84 -5.68
N TYR A 105 -14.50 -0.13 -6.58
CA TYR A 105 -15.16 -0.21 -7.87
C TYR A 105 -16.38 -1.14 -7.79
N LEU A 106 -17.17 -1.16 -8.88
CA LEU A 106 -18.25 -2.12 -9.02
C LEU A 106 -17.69 -3.56 -9.05
N PRO A 107 -18.47 -4.54 -8.56
CA PRO A 107 -18.10 -5.94 -8.67
C PRO A 107 -17.87 -6.34 -10.13
N TYR A 108 -16.78 -7.05 -10.40
CA TYR A 108 -16.39 -7.47 -11.74
C TYR A 108 -15.96 -8.94 -11.74
N ASP A 109 -16.25 -9.68 -12.80
CA ASP A 109 -15.80 -11.06 -12.94
C ASP A 109 -14.31 -11.11 -13.31
N PHE A 110 -13.49 -11.65 -12.42
CA PHE A 110 -12.05 -11.78 -12.60
C PHE A 110 -11.64 -13.09 -13.28
N THR A 111 -12.58 -13.99 -13.56
CA THR A 111 -12.31 -15.24 -14.29
C THR A 111 -11.52 -15.06 -15.59
N PRO A 112 -11.80 -14.04 -16.45
CA PRO A 112 -11.03 -13.83 -17.67
C PRO A 112 -9.77 -12.96 -17.48
N ILE A 113 -9.46 -12.51 -16.26
CA ILE A 113 -8.38 -11.56 -15.98
C ILE A 113 -7.16 -12.34 -15.48
N ASN A 114 -6.04 -12.15 -16.18
CA ASN A 114 -4.80 -12.87 -15.92
C ASN A 114 -3.70 -11.98 -15.31
N SER A 115 -3.83 -10.65 -15.42
CA SER A 115 -2.92 -9.73 -14.74
C SER A 115 -3.56 -8.39 -14.40
N ILE A 116 -2.95 -7.69 -13.44
CA ILE A 116 -3.25 -6.29 -13.09
C ILE A 116 -1.97 -5.49 -13.24
N VAL A 117 -2.05 -4.33 -13.87
CA VAL A 117 -0.91 -3.42 -14.04
C VAL A 117 -1.15 -2.18 -13.20
N LEU A 118 -0.22 -1.87 -12.30
CA LEU A 118 -0.22 -0.62 -11.55
C LEU A 118 0.61 0.42 -12.32
N VAL A 119 0.10 1.63 -12.44
CA VAL A 119 0.75 2.74 -13.18
C VAL A 119 0.71 4.03 -12.38
N LYS A 120 1.59 4.97 -12.73
CA LYS A 120 1.57 6.35 -12.26
C LYS A 120 1.44 7.27 -13.47
#